data_AF-A0A4Y0BEC1-F1
#
_entry.id   AF-A0A4Y0BEC1-F1
#
_cell.length_a   1.000
_cell.length_b   1.000
_cell.length_c   1.000
_cell.angle_alpha   90.00
_cell.angle_beta   90.00
_cell.angle_gamma   90.00
#
_symmetry.space_group_name_H-M   'P 1'
#
loop_
_entity.id
_entity.type
_entity.pdbx_description
1 polymer ?
#
loop_
_entity_poly.entity_id
_entity_poly.type
_entity_poly.pdbx_seq_one_letter_code
_entity_poly.pdbx_strand_id
1 'polypeptide(L)'
;MWNYMMSELHCCGVDDYRDFALSEKWNESKRDKIIPMACCVQTALFQPQDKNCPFSPTETNSYFKKGCYNALTDWIMYNRNLVIIVAIAVGLTQLLAIFLAFCLCKSIEKYRGMRL
;
A
#
# COMPACT_ATOMS: atom_id res chain seq x y z
N MET A 1 -3.12 4.15 5.27
CA MET A 1 -2.50 2.96 4.66
C MET A 1 -3.49 1.80 4.54
N TRP A 2 -3.96 1.21 5.64
CA TRP A 2 -4.92 0.08 5.62
C TRP A 2 -6.16 0.31 4.75
N ASN A 3 -6.82 1.47 4.87
CA ASN A 3 -8.01 1.76 4.05
C ASN A 3 -7.74 1.67 2.55
N TYR A 4 -6.61 2.20 2.09
CA TYR A 4 -6.24 2.15 0.69
C TYR A 4 -5.98 0.71 0.24
N MET A 5 -5.26 -0.07 1.06
CA MET A 5 -4.99 -1.47 0.75
C MET A 5 -6.27 -2.31 0.65
N MET A 6 -7.20 -2.13 1.59
CA MET A 6 -8.49 -2.85 1.60
C MET A 6 -9.35 -2.51 0.38
N SER A 7 -9.37 -1.23 0.00
CA SER A 7 -10.05 -0.75 -1.21
C SER A 7 -9.43 -1.30 -2.49
N GLU A 8 -8.11 -1.18 -2.68
CA GLU A 8 -7.44 -1.50 -3.95
C GLU A 8 -7.20 -2.99 -4.16
N LEU A 9 -6.88 -3.74 -3.09
CA LEU A 9 -6.62 -5.18 -3.18
C LEU A 9 -7.86 -6.03 -2.95
N HIS A 10 -9.01 -5.37 -2.73
CA HIS A 10 -10.30 -6.01 -2.48
C HIS A 10 -10.18 -7.05 -1.36
N CYS A 11 -9.84 -6.59 -0.16
CA CYS A 11 -9.55 -7.41 1.01
C CYS A 11 -9.96 -6.68 2.30
N CYS A 12 -9.95 -7.38 3.43
CA CYS A 12 -10.28 -6.83 4.74
C CYS A 12 -9.47 -7.50 5.85
N GLY A 13 -8.79 -6.70 6.68
CA GLY A 13 -7.90 -7.23 7.73
C GLY A 13 -6.61 -7.82 7.17
N VAL A 14 -5.79 -8.40 8.04
CA VAL A 14 -4.55 -9.10 7.69
C VAL A 14 -4.91 -10.45 7.04
N ASP A 15 -5.63 -11.28 7.79
CA ASP A 15 -6.12 -12.61 7.43
C ASP A 15 -7.62 -12.56 7.11
N ASP A 16 -8.40 -11.81 7.89
CA ASP A 16 -9.79 -11.43 7.59
C ASP A 16 -10.30 -10.33 8.55
N TYR A 17 -11.58 -9.96 8.43
CA TYR A 17 -12.18 -8.90 9.24
C TYR A 17 -12.11 -9.10 10.76
N ARG A 18 -11.96 -10.33 11.27
CA ARG A 18 -11.90 -10.63 12.71
C ARG A 18 -10.64 -10.05 13.35
N ASP A 19 -9.61 -9.74 12.57
CA ASP A 19 -8.38 -9.09 13.04
C ASP A 19 -8.66 -7.74 13.72
N PHE A 20 -9.74 -7.07 13.30
CA PHE A 20 -10.16 -5.82 13.90
C PHE A 20 -10.62 -5.98 15.37
N ALA A 21 -11.04 -7.18 15.79
CA ALA A 21 -11.36 -7.45 17.19
C ALA A 21 -10.14 -7.29 18.11
N LEU A 22 -8.93 -7.50 17.59
CA LEU A 22 -7.67 -7.34 18.32
C LEU A 22 -7.19 -5.89 18.36
N SER A 23 -7.81 -4.98 17.60
CA SER A 23 -7.39 -3.59 17.51
C SER A 23 -8.15 -2.71 18.51
N GLU A 24 -7.47 -2.32 19.59
CA GLU A 24 -8.04 -1.44 20.63
C GLU A 24 -8.58 -0.12 20.05
N LYS A 25 -7.76 0.58 19.24
CA LYS A 25 -8.14 1.85 18.61
C LYS A 25 -9.33 1.73 17.66
N TRP A 26 -9.44 0.61 16.95
CA TRP A 26 -10.63 0.33 16.16
C TRP A 26 -11.84 0.10 17.06
N ASN A 27 -11.72 -0.73 18.09
CA ASN A 27 -12.80 -1.04 19.01
C ASN A 27 -13.33 0.21 19.74
N GLU A 28 -12.47 1.17 20.08
CA GLU A 28 -12.85 2.47 20.65
C GLU A 28 -13.70 3.32 19.67
N SER A 29 -13.45 3.23 18.37
CA SER A 29 -13.97 4.17 17.37
C SER A 29 -15.00 3.58 16.40
N LYS A 30 -15.14 2.26 16.33
CA LYS A 30 -15.98 1.57 15.34
C LYS A 30 -17.47 1.79 15.52
N ARG A 31 -17.93 2.15 16.73
CA ARG A 31 -19.36 2.18 17.11
C ARG A 31 -20.02 0.82 16.78
N ASP A 32 -21.09 0.83 15.99
CA ASP A 32 -21.83 -0.38 15.58
C ASP A 32 -21.25 -1.07 14.33
N LYS A 33 -20.15 -0.54 13.77
CA LYS A 33 -19.54 -1.14 12.57
C LYS A 33 -18.88 -2.48 12.91
N ILE A 34 -19.13 -3.46 12.05
CA ILE A 34 -18.49 -4.77 12.07
C ILE A 34 -17.16 -4.69 11.32
N ILE A 35 -17.11 -3.94 10.21
CA ILE A 35 -15.91 -3.76 9.38
C ILE A 35 -15.68 -2.28 9.04
N PRO A 36 -14.43 -1.88 8.71
CA PRO A 36 -14.16 -0.57 8.12
C PRO A 36 -14.89 -0.37 6.80
N MET A 37 -15.26 0.88 6.49
CA MET A 37 -15.90 1.24 5.21
C MET A 37 -15.04 0.90 3.98
N ALA A 38 -13.72 0.83 4.16
CA ALA A 38 -12.78 0.47 3.10
C ALA A 38 -12.81 -1.02 2.74
N CYS A 39 -13.40 -1.89 3.58
CA CYS A 39 -13.61 -3.30 3.24
C CYS A 39 -14.83 -3.53 2.35
N CYS A 40 -15.68 -2.51 2.16
CA CYS A 40 -16.88 -2.59 1.33
C CYS A 40 -16.53 -2.46 -0.15
N VAL A 41 -17.37 -3.02 -1.02
CA VAL A 41 -17.32 -2.75 -2.46
C VAL A 41 -17.56 -1.26 -2.68
N GLN A 42 -16.64 -0.60 -3.39
CA GLN A 42 -16.65 0.84 -3.58
C GLN A 42 -17.10 1.22 -4.99
N THR A 43 -17.69 2.41 -5.11
CA THR A 43 -17.91 3.09 -6.38
C THR A 43 -16.61 3.73 -6.86
N ALA A 44 -16.59 4.23 -8.10
CA ALA A 44 -15.46 4.98 -8.66
C ALA A 44 -15.07 6.24 -7.86
N LEU A 45 -15.93 6.70 -6.93
CA LEU A 45 -15.68 7.84 -6.05
C LEU A 45 -15.19 7.41 -4.66
N PHE A 46 -14.72 6.16 -4.48
CA PHE A 46 -14.25 5.60 -3.21
C PHE A 46 -15.30 5.64 -2.09
N GLN A 47 -16.58 5.49 -2.45
CA GLN A 47 -17.70 5.41 -1.52
C GLN A 47 -18.30 4.00 -1.52
N PRO A 48 -18.74 3.46 -0.37
CA PRO A 48 -19.42 2.18 -0.33
C PRO A 48 -20.63 2.17 -1.26
N GLN A 49 -20.71 1.18 -2.15
CA GLN A 49 -21.86 1.00 -3.03
C GLN A 49 -23.13 0.70 -2.22
N ASP A 50 -22.98 -0.10 -1.15
CA ASP A 50 -23.99 -0.33 -0.13
C ASP A 50 -23.61 0.40 1.16
N LYS A 51 -24.44 1.37 1.58
CA LYS A 51 -24.22 2.15 2.81
C LYS A 51 -24.35 1.31 4.08
N ASN A 52 -25.06 0.17 4.02
CA ASN A 52 -25.24 -0.73 5.15
C ASN A 52 -24.10 -1.76 5.29
N CYS A 53 -23.23 -1.91 4.27
CA CYS A 53 -22.12 -2.85 4.30
C CYS A 53 -21.25 -2.82 5.58
N PRO A 54 -20.87 -1.66 6.15
CA PRO A 54 -20.06 -1.62 7.37
C PRO A 54 -20.74 -2.26 8.59
N PHE A 55 -22.07 -2.37 8.56
CA PHE A 55 -22.91 -2.86 9.65
C PHE A 55 -23.47 -4.26 9.38
N SER A 56 -23.70 -4.60 8.10
CA SER A 56 -24.19 -5.90 7.65
C SER A 56 -23.41 -6.35 6.41
N PRO A 57 -22.16 -6.81 6.61
CA PRO A 57 -21.33 -7.24 5.49
C PRO A 57 -21.76 -8.60 4.97
N THR A 58 -21.81 -8.71 3.65
CA THR A 58 -22.05 -9.92 2.87
C THR A 58 -20.90 -10.13 1.87
N GLU A 59 -20.82 -11.31 1.28
CA GLU A 59 -19.81 -11.60 0.24
C GLU A 59 -20.07 -10.83 -1.06
N THR A 60 -21.26 -10.27 -1.24
CA THR A 60 -21.63 -9.49 -2.43
C THR A 60 -21.40 -7.99 -2.26
N ASN A 61 -21.43 -7.47 -1.03
CA ASN A 61 -21.23 -6.04 -0.76
C ASN A 61 -19.86 -5.70 -0.13
N SER A 62 -19.05 -6.72 0.19
CA SER A 62 -17.78 -6.53 0.89
C SER A 62 -16.77 -7.66 0.64
N TYR A 63 -15.52 -7.40 1.02
CA TYR A 63 -14.41 -8.35 0.95
C TYR A 63 -14.00 -8.89 2.32
N PHE A 64 -14.93 -8.92 3.29
CA PHE A 64 -14.65 -9.15 4.71
C PHE A 64 -13.96 -10.48 5.04
N LYS A 65 -14.10 -11.51 4.19
CA LYS A 65 -13.49 -12.83 4.38
C LYS A 65 -12.11 -13.00 3.71
N LYS A 66 -11.64 -12.02 2.95
CA LYS A 66 -10.38 -12.11 2.20
C LYS A 66 -9.31 -11.24 2.86
N GLY A 67 -8.30 -11.86 3.45
CA GLY A 67 -7.18 -11.16 4.08
C GLY A 67 -6.30 -10.37 3.10
N CYS A 68 -5.82 -9.21 3.52
CA CYS A 68 -4.95 -8.36 2.71
C CYS A 68 -3.52 -8.87 2.59
N TYR A 69 -3.04 -9.68 3.54
CA TYR A 69 -1.71 -10.28 3.42
C TYR A 69 -1.64 -11.16 2.17
N ASN A 70 -2.56 -12.12 2.06
CA ASN A 70 -2.65 -13.00 0.89
C ASN A 70 -2.99 -12.23 -0.39
N ALA A 71 -3.90 -11.25 -0.33
CA ALA A 71 -4.22 -10.43 -1.50
C ALA A 71 -3.00 -9.66 -2.04
N LEU A 72 -2.16 -9.13 -1.15
CA LEU A 72 -0.94 -8.43 -1.53
C LEU A 72 0.12 -9.37 -2.09
N THR A 73 0.35 -10.52 -1.44
CA THR A 73 1.34 -11.50 -1.92
C THR A 73 0.93 -12.07 -3.28
N ASP A 74 -0.35 -12.37 -3.49
CA ASP A 74 -0.88 -12.79 -4.78
C ASP A 74 -0.66 -11.72 -5.87
N TRP A 75 -0.93 -10.45 -5.55
CA TRP A 75 -0.69 -9.35 -6.47
C TRP A 75 0.79 -9.22 -6.83
N ILE A 76 1.70 -9.34 -5.85
CA ILE A 76 3.15 -9.30 -6.09
C ILE A 76 3.58 -10.49 -6.96
N MET A 77 3.12 -11.70 -6.65
CA MET A 77 3.51 -12.91 -7.38
C MET A 77 2.99 -12.89 -8.82
N TYR A 78 1.78 -12.38 -9.03
CA TYR A 78 1.19 -12.17 -10.35
C TYR A 78 1.99 -11.12 -11.14
N ASN A 79 2.40 -10.02 -10.50
CA ASN A 79 3.14 -8.91 -11.13
C ASN A 79 4.66 -8.99 -10.95
N ARG A 80 5.23 -10.16 -10.62
CA ARG A 80 6.63 -10.28 -10.19
C ARG A 80 7.63 -9.72 -11.20
N ASN A 81 7.37 -9.91 -12.49
CA ASN A 81 8.26 -9.43 -13.55
C ASN A 81 8.32 -7.89 -13.56
N LEU A 82 7.16 -7.23 -13.39
CA LEU A 82 7.08 -5.78 -13.29
C LEU A 82 7.82 -5.27 -12.05
N VAL A 83 7.61 -5.92 -10.91
CA VAL A 83 8.30 -5.57 -9.65
C VAL A 83 9.83 -5.69 -9.81
N ILE A 84 10.31 -6.79 -10.40
CA ILE A 84 11.75 -7.01 -10.64
C ILE A 84 12.33 -5.94 -11.56
N ILE A 85 11.65 -5.61 -12.67
CA ILE A 85 12.13 -4.60 -13.62
C ILE A 85 12.23 -3.23 -12.94
N VAL A 86 11.21 -2.82 -12.17
CA VAL A 86 11.23 -1.56 -11.43
C VAL A 86 12.38 -1.55 -10.41
N ALA A 87 12.59 -2.64 -9.68
CA ALA A 87 13.67 -2.74 -8.71
C ALA A 87 15.06 -2.59 -9.36
N ILE A 88 15.29 -3.23 -10.51
CA ILE A 88 16.54 -3.10 -11.27
C ILE A 88 16.72 -1.67 -11.77
N ALA A 89 15.68 -1.07 -12.34
CA ALA A 89 15.74 0.30 -12.85
C ALA A 89 16.08 1.32 -11.75
N VAL A 90 15.45 1.19 -10.58
CA VAL A 90 15.76 2.01 -9.40
C VAL A 90 17.20 1.79 -8.95
N GLY A 91 17.65 0.53 -8.89
CA GLY A 91 19.03 0.19 -8.52
C GLY A 91 20.08 0.82 -9.44
N LEU A 92 19.90 0.70 -10.76
CA LEU A 92 20.80 1.32 -11.74
C LEU A 92 20.79 2.84 -11.65
N THR A 93 19.61 3.45 -11.49
CA THR A 93 19.47 4.90 -11.32
C THR A 93 20.22 5.38 -10.07
N GLN A 94 20.13 4.63 -8.97
CA GLN A 94 20.85 4.95 -7.73
C GLN A 94 22.37 4.86 -7.91
N LEU A 95 22.87 3.83 -8.60
CA LEU A 95 24.30 3.69 -8.89
C LEU A 95 24.83 4.84 -9.75
N LEU A 96 24.06 5.25 -10.77
CA LEU A 96 24.41 6.41 -11.60
C LEU A 96 24.42 7.70 -10.79
N ALA A 97 23.44 7.92 -9.91
CA ALA A 97 23.38 9.10 -9.05
C ALA A 97 24.60 9.17 -8.12
N ILE A 98 25.00 8.05 -7.51
CA ILE A 98 26.20 7.96 -6.67
C ILE A 98 27.46 8.29 -7.48
N PHE A 99 27.61 7.71 -8.67
CA PHE A 99 28.74 7.99 -9.56
C PHE A 99 28.84 9.48 -9.92
N LEU A 100 27.73 10.09 -10.34
CA LEU A 100 27.68 11.50 -10.68
C LEU A 100 27.97 12.40 -9.47
N ALA A 101 27.51 12.04 -8.28
CA ALA A 101 27.83 12.76 -7.05
C ALA A 101 29.35 12.77 -6.78
N PHE A 102 30.04 11.64 -6.95
CA PHE A 102 31.50 11.59 -6.85
C PHE A 102 32.20 12.45 -7.90
N CYS A 103 31.75 12.40 -9.15
CA CYS A 103 32.28 13.25 -10.22
C CYS A 103 32.11 14.75 -9.88
N LEU A 104 30.94 15.13 -9.38
CA LEU A 104 30.64 16.51 -8.98
C LEU A 104 31.55 16.97 -7.84
N CYS A 105 31.70 16.17 -6.77
CA CYS A 105 32.59 16.48 -5.66
C CYS A 105 34.03 16.72 -6.11
N LYS A 106 34.58 15.84 -6.96
CA LYS A 106 35.93 16.02 -7.52
C LYS A 106 36.05 17.27 -8.39
N SER A 107 35.02 17.59 -9.18
CA SER A 107 35.01 18.80 -10.01
C SER A 107 35.01 20.07 -9.16
N ILE A 108 34.24 20.10 -8.08
CA ILE A 108 34.19 21.25 -7.16
C ILE A 108 35.54 21.43 -6.45
N GLU A 109 36.16 20.34 -5.99
CA GLU A 109 37.48 20.40 -5.34
C GLU A 109 38.55 20.95 -6.29
N LYS A 110 38.59 20.45 -7.54
CA LYS A 110 39.50 20.97 -8.58
C LYS A 110 39.25 22.45 -8.86
N TYR A 111 37.99 22.87 -8.98
CA TYR A 111 37.64 24.28 -9.21
C TYR A 111 38.08 25.18 -8.06
N ARG A 112 37.92 24.74 -6.81
CA ARG A 112 38.39 25.47 -5.62
C ARG A 112 39.92 25.58 -5.59
N GLY A 113 40.64 24.53 -5.97
CA GLY A 113 42.11 24.53 -6.04
C GLY A 113 42.69 25.45 -7.12
N MET A 114 41.99 25.66 -8.25
CA MET A 114 42.43 26.61 -9.29
C MET A 114 42.17 28.09 -8.94
N ARG A 115 41.37 28.37 -7.90
CA ARG A 115 41.00 29.73 -7.50
C ARG A 115 41.94 30.31 -6.41
N LEU A 116 42.77 29.48 -5.80
CA LEU A 116 43.80 29.85 -4.80
C LEU A 116 45.18 29.87 -5.46
#